data_AF-A0A3D2JBE7-F1
#
_entry.id   AF-A0A3D2JBE7-F1
#
_cell.length_a   1.000
_cell.length_b   1.000
_cell.length_c   1.000
_cell.angle_alpha   90.00
_cell.angle_beta   90.00
_cell.angle_gamma   90.00
#
_symmetry.space_group_name_H-M   'P 1'
#
loop_
_entity.id
_entity.type
_entity.pdbx_description
1 polymer ?
#
loop_
_entity_poly.entity_id
_entity_poly.type
_entity_poly.pdbx_seq_one_letter_code
_entity_poly.pdbx_strand_id
1 'polypeptide(L)'
;MTSTTPKRRLNILIWHIHGSYLNTLARIEHNWYLPVRPGKPEGYGGRGPTFDLPDYMREVPFDEVRNLDLDLIIYQTPKNYFEDAEEILSAK
;
A
#
# COMPACT_ATOMS: atom_id res chain seq x y z
N MET A 1 5.72 19.09 -30.39
CA MET A 1 4.92 19.05 -29.14
C MET A 1 4.66 17.59 -28.82
N THR A 2 5.47 16.98 -27.94
CA THR A 2 5.27 15.59 -27.51
C THR A 2 4.05 15.56 -26.59
N SER A 3 2.92 15.09 -27.11
CA SER A 3 1.74 14.77 -26.29
C SER A 3 2.17 13.66 -25.33
N THR A 4 2.39 14.02 -24.07
CA THR A 4 2.64 13.04 -23.02
C THR A 4 1.26 12.59 -22.59
N THR A 5 0.84 11.41 -23.03
CA THR A 5 -0.37 10.75 -22.54
C THR A 5 -0.38 10.87 -21.01
N PRO A 6 -1.48 11.31 -20.36
CA PRO A 6 -1.52 11.31 -18.91
C PRO A 6 -1.24 9.89 -18.43
N LYS A 7 -0.12 9.71 -17.71
CA LYS A 7 0.19 8.42 -17.09
C LYS A 7 -0.96 8.09 -16.16
N ARG A 8 -1.64 6.97 -16.41
CA ARG A 8 -2.70 6.47 -15.54
C ARG A 8 -2.19 6.37 -14.10
N ARG A 9 -3.11 6.46 -13.12
CA ARG A 9 -2.76 6.14 -11.72
C ARG A 9 -2.30 4.69 -11.63
N LEU A 10 -1.23 4.45 -10.88
CA LEU A 10 -0.73 3.11 -10.58
C LEU A 10 -1.45 2.57 -9.34
N ASN A 11 -1.59 1.25 -9.28
CA ASN A 11 -2.05 0.50 -8.11
C ASN A 11 -0.81 0.08 -7.30
N ILE A 12 -0.63 0.67 -6.12
CA ILE A 12 0.59 0.55 -5.32
C ILE A 12 0.27 -0.09 -3.97
N LEU A 13 0.90 -1.21 -3.65
CA LEU A 13 0.86 -1.80 -2.31
C LEU A 13 2.00 -1.25 -1.45
N ILE A 14 1.68 -0.86 -0.21
CA ILE A 14 2.67 -0.45 0.79
C ILE A 14 2.17 -0.78 2.20
N TRP A 15 3.08 -1.14 3.10
CA TRP A 15 2.78 -1.35 4.52
C TRP A 15 2.87 -0.04 5.29
N HIS A 16 1.97 0.21 6.26
CA HIS A 16 2.11 1.38 7.14
C HIS A 16 3.09 1.08 8.28
N ILE A 17 4.37 1.43 8.08
CA ILE A 17 5.43 1.30 9.10
C ILE A 17 5.74 2.66 9.76
N HIS A 18 5.95 3.70 8.96
CA HIS A 18 6.24 5.06 9.44
C HIS A 18 5.20 6.07 8.94
N GLY A 19 4.42 6.66 9.85
CA GLY A 19 3.30 7.53 9.48
C GLY A 19 3.70 8.80 8.74
N SER A 20 4.82 9.44 9.10
CA SER A 20 5.30 10.65 8.40
C SER A 20 5.79 10.34 6.98
N TYR A 21 6.43 9.20 6.78
CA TYR A 21 6.84 8.71 5.47
C TYR A 21 5.62 8.41 4.59
N LEU A 22 4.64 7.68 5.13
CA LEU A 22 3.40 7.37 4.43
C LEU A 22 2.63 8.64 4.05
N ASN A 23 2.49 9.59 4.99
CA ASN A 23 1.83 10.87 4.75
C ASN A 23 2.51 11.71 3.65
N THR A 24 3.83 11.58 3.50
CA THR A 24 4.58 12.23 2.41
C THR A 24 4.23 11.57 1.06
N LEU A 25 4.25 10.23 0.98
CA LEU A 25 3.89 9.49 -0.24
C LEU A 25 2.43 9.67 -0.63
N ALA A 26 1.54 9.81 0.35
CA ALA A 26 0.12 10.04 0.14
C ALA A 26 -0.19 11.30 -0.68
N ARG A 27 0.77 12.23 -0.85
CA ARG A 27 0.62 13.43 -1.70
C ARG A 27 0.82 13.16 -3.19
N ILE A 28 1.27 11.96 -3.55
CA ILE A 28 1.40 11.53 -4.94
C ILE A 28 0.09 10.82 -5.33
N GLU A 29 -0.56 11.31 -6.38
CA GLU A 29 -1.88 10.85 -6.83
C GLU A 29 -1.82 9.50 -7.56
N HIS A 30 -1.67 8.43 -6.79
CA HIS A 30 -1.81 7.04 -7.23
C HIS A 30 -2.85 6.32 -6.36
N ASN A 31 -3.26 5.12 -6.75
CA ASN A 31 -4.09 4.29 -5.91
C ASN A 31 -3.16 3.55 -4.95
N TRP A 32 -3.27 3.83 -3.66
CA TRP A 32 -2.45 3.20 -2.63
C TRP A 32 -3.28 2.21 -1.84
N TYR A 33 -2.72 1.05 -1.58
CA TYR A 33 -3.34 -0.02 -0.81
C TYR A 33 -2.51 -0.28 0.44
N LEU A 34 -3.17 -0.17 1.59
CA LEU A 34 -2.62 -0.46 2.91
C LEU A 34 -3.23 -1.75 3.42
N PRO A 35 -2.45 -2.82 3.61
CA PRO A 35 -3.02 -4.08 4.08
C PRO A 35 -3.50 -3.92 5.53
N VAL A 36 -4.62 -4.57 5.85
CA VAL A 36 -5.15 -4.65 7.23
C VAL A 36 -5.39 -6.09 7.66
N ARG A 37 -5.16 -6.35 8.95
CA ARG A 37 -5.51 -7.61 9.62
C ARG A 37 -6.25 -7.35 10.93
N PRO A 38 -7.13 -8.27 11.37
CA PRO A 38 -7.66 -8.26 12.72
C PRO A 38 -6.54 -8.15 13.76
N GLY A 39 -6.74 -7.36 14.81
CA GLY A 39 -5.71 -7.11 15.83
C GLY A 39 -4.64 -6.10 15.44
N LYS A 40 -4.64 -5.59 14.20
CA LYS A 40 -3.71 -4.55 13.70
C LYS A 40 -2.23 -4.82 14.07
N PRO A 41 -1.68 -6.01 13.74
CA PRO A 41 -0.26 -6.26 13.94
C PRO A 41 0.60 -5.26 13.14
N GLU A 42 1.88 -5.18 13.46
CA GLU A 42 2.83 -4.27 12.81
C GLU A 42 2.73 -4.35 11.27
N GLY A 43 2.61 -3.20 10.61
CA GLY A 43 2.46 -3.11 9.15
C GLY A 43 1.05 -3.37 8.60
N TYR A 44 0.14 -3.95 9.40
CA TYR A 44 -1.24 -4.29 9.02
C TYR A 44 -2.29 -3.43 9.76
N GLY A 45 -1.90 -2.22 10.15
CA GLY A 45 -2.76 -1.26 10.86
C GLY A 45 -3.59 -0.34 9.95
N GLY A 46 -3.37 -0.36 8.64
CA GLY A 46 -4.11 0.46 7.68
C GLY A 46 -3.71 1.93 7.72
N ARG A 47 -4.67 2.85 7.60
CA ARG A 47 -4.47 4.32 7.53
C ARG A 47 -3.95 4.92 8.85
N GLY A 48 -4.24 4.27 9.97
CA GLY A 48 -3.96 4.82 11.30
C GLY A 48 -4.77 6.10 11.60
N PRO A 49 -4.66 6.65 12.82
CA PRO A 49 -5.49 7.78 13.25
C PRO A 49 -4.82 9.17 13.10
N THR A 50 -3.52 9.22 12.80
CA THR A 50 -2.71 10.44 13.00
C THR A 50 -2.85 11.48 11.88
N PHE A 51 -2.96 11.04 10.63
CA PHE A 51 -2.94 11.91 9.46
C PHE A 51 -4.22 11.77 8.65
N ASP A 52 -4.68 12.89 8.10
CA ASP A 52 -5.74 12.90 7.11
C ASP A 52 -5.20 12.45 5.75
N LEU A 53 -5.25 11.13 5.53
CA LEU A 53 -4.82 10.50 4.28
C LEU A 53 -5.90 10.68 3.20
N PRO A 54 -5.57 10.90 1.93
CA PRO A 54 -6.56 11.04 0.85
C PRO A 54 -7.32 9.73 0.55
N ASP A 55 -8.49 9.85 -0.07
CA ASP A 55 -9.37 8.70 -0.39
C ASP A 55 -8.80 7.69 -1.39
N TYR A 56 -7.79 8.10 -2.17
CA TYR A 56 -7.06 7.19 -3.05
C TYR A 56 -6.03 6.34 -2.28
N MET A 57 -5.84 6.56 -0.98
CA MET A 57 -5.09 5.68 -0.08
C MET A 57 -6.06 4.87 0.79
N ARG A 58 -6.20 3.59 0.43
CA ARG A 58 -7.30 2.72 0.85
C ARG A 58 -6.75 1.57 1.68
N GLU A 59 -7.51 1.18 2.69
CA GLU A 59 -7.27 -0.07 3.39
C GLU A 59 -7.78 -1.24 2.55
N VAL A 60 -7.08 -2.37 2.59
CA VAL A 60 -7.47 -3.61 1.91
C VAL A 60 -7.27 -4.77 2.88
N PRO A 61 -8.28 -5.65 3.07
CA PRO A 61 -8.10 -6.86 3.85
C PRO A 61 -6.93 -7.68 3.33
N PHE A 62 -6.11 -8.23 4.23
CA PHE A 62 -4.96 -9.07 3.89
C PHE A 62 -5.26 -10.10 2.78
N ASP A 63 -6.36 -10.84 2.91
CA ASP A 63 -6.72 -11.91 1.98
C ASP A 63 -7.18 -11.43 0.59
N GLU A 64 -7.48 -10.13 0.45
CA GLU A 64 -7.90 -9.49 -0.80
C GLU A 64 -6.75 -8.83 -1.57
N VAL A 65 -5.58 -8.65 -0.93
CA VAL A 65 -4.42 -8.04 -1.57
C VAL A 65 -3.97 -8.82 -2.81
N ARG A 66 -3.99 -10.15 -2.73
CA ARG A 66 -3.68 -11.05 -3.86
C ARG A 66 -4.59 -10.87 -5.08
N ASN A 67 -5.77 -10.28 -4.90
CA ASN A 67 -6.74 -10.06 -5.97
C ASN A 67 -6.57 -8.67 -6.63
N LEU A 68 -5.63 -7.85 -6.15
CA LEU A 68 -5.35 -6.53 -6.70
C LEU A 68 -4.49 -6.63 -7.96
N ASP A 69 -4.84 -5.85 -8.98
CA ASP A 69 -4.01 -5.62 -10.17
C ASP A 69 -2.89 -4.62 -9.84
N LEU A 70 -1.86 -5.08 -9.11
CA LEU A 70 -0.78 -4.25 -8.60
C LEU A 70 0.26 -3.93 -9.69
N ASP A 71 0.61 -2.65 -9.81
CA ASP A 71 1.68 -2.17 -10.68
C ASP A 71 3.03 -2.05 -9.96
N LEU A 72 2.99 -1.81 -8.64
CA LEU A 72 4.16 -1.55 -7.82
C LEU A 72 3.93 -2.02 -6.39
N ILE A 73 4.98 -2.54 -5.76
CA ILE A 73 5.00 -2.88 -4.34
C ILE A 73 6.19 -2.14 -3.70
N ILE A 74 5.94 -1.48 -2.58
CA ILE A 74 6.96 -0.76 -1.80
C ILE A 74 7.15 -1.46 -0.46
N TYR A 75 8.32 -2.06 -0.28
CA TYR A 75 8.75 -2.65 0.99
C TYR A 75 9.45 -1.60 1.85
N GLN A 76 9.05 -1.45 3.12
CA GLN A 76 9.67 -0.51 4.05
C GLN A 76 10.69 -1.17 5.00
N THR A 77 10.56 -2.48 5.23
CA THR A 77 11.44 -3.25 6.12
C THR A 77 11.88 -4.56 5.48
N PRO A 78 12.97 -5.19 5.97
CA PRO A 78 13.34 -6.55 5.58
C PRO A 78 12.21 -7.55 5.79
N LYS A 79 11.46 -7.44 6.90
CA LYS A 79 10.29 -8.28 7.17
C LYS A 79 9.24 -8.17 6.05
N ASN A 80 8.97 -6.95 5.55
CA ASN A 80 8.02 -6.78 4.45
C ASN A 80 8.46 -7.57 3.20
N TYR A 81 9.76 -7.60 2.92
CA TYR A 81 10.30 -8.25 1.72
C TYR A 81 10.46 -9.77 1.88
N PHE A 82 11.01 -10.24 3.00
CA PHE A 82 11.39 -11.64 3.20
C PHE A 82 10.28 -12.51 3.80
N GLU A 83 9.27 -11.92 4.44
CA GLU A 83 8.20 -12.68 5.11
C GLU A 83 6.82 -12.25 4.60
N ASP A 84 6.48 -10.96 4.72
CA ASP A 84 5.11 -10.51 4.48
C ASP A 84 4.71 -10.62 3.00
N ALA A 85 5.64 -10.32 2.08
CA ALA A 85 5.40 -10.38 0.65
C ALA A 85 5.02 -11.80 0.20
N GLU A 86 5.76 -12.80 0.68
CA GLU A 86 5.51 -14.20 0.35
C GLU A 86 4.11 -14.61 0.83
N GLU A 87 3.75 -14.25 2.07
CA GLU A 87 2.47 -14.62 2.65
C GLU A 87 1.29 -13.93 1.96
N ILE A 88 1.40 -12.62 1.65
CA ILE A 88 0.28 -11.80 1.17
C ILE A 88 0.04 -11.90 -0.34
N LEU A 89 1.07 -12.22 -1.12
CA LEU A 89 1.02 -12.23 -2.59
C LEU A 89 0.90 -13.63 -3.20
N SER A 90 1.20 -14.69 -2.45
CA SER A 90 1.20 -16.05 -3.00
C SER A 90 -0.21 -16.63 -3.12
N ALA A 91 -0.46 -17.36 -4.22
CA ALA A 91 -1.59 -18.26 -4.33
C ALA A 91 -1.33 -19.48 -3.43
N LYS A 92 -2.28 -19.82 -2.55
CA LYS A 92 -2.24 -21.11 -1.85
C LYS A 92 -2.39 -22.27 -2.82
#